data_AF-A0A363U705-F1
#
_entry.id   AF-A0A363U705-F1
#
_cell.length_a   1.000
_cell.length_b   1.000
_cell.length_c   1.000
_cell.angle_alpha   90.00
_cell.angle_beta   90.00
_cell.angle_gamma   90.00
#
_symmetry.space_group_name_H-M   'P 1'
#
loop_
_entity.id
_entity.type
_entity.pdbx_description
1 polymer ?
#
loop_
_entity_poly.entity_id
_entity_poly.type
_entity_poly.pdbx_seq_one_letter_code
_entity_poly.pdbx_strand_id
1 'polypeptide(L)'
;MSSAKQRTLEYMEQEWGGYVERFMRFPKEEQAKRIQETGYESFRDLLAHILAWWEEGMGIIRAIAGDRKYERRKYDFDIFNAEAVARYRSWDDAEFMAHFEKTRQKMAADLGSMQEAVFENRRARAWLQAVIHHHAREHLVTLSQFLVIDLLENEWATYIEDFNRLDEEKKREFLSGQGFDSLHDLLAHIIGWWEEGARVISGIMDSPAFTWETRDTDLFNAELIKKYSTWTDEDLFNHYENVRLAMIELVAELPEDAFLNKDIEGWLRDDVVEHYDEHPIPAG
;
A
#
# COMPACT_ATOMS: atom_id res chain seq x y z
N MET A 1 -3.74 12.64 -12.09
CA MET A 1 -2.54 11.86 -11.72
C MET A 1 -1.41 12.83 -11.41
N SER A 2 -0.85 12.73 -10.21
CA SER A 2 0.36 13.44 -9.81
C SER A 2 1.59 12.93 -10.60
N SER A 3 2.64 13.74 -10.71
CA SER A 3 3.90 13.23 -11.30
C SER A 3 4.55 12.21 -10.35
N ALA A 4 5.43 11.35 -10.85
CA ALA A 4 6.13 10.37 -10.02
C ALA A 4 6.87 11.02 -8.84
N LYS A 5 7.49 12.18 -9.05
CA LYS A 5 8.09 12.97 -7.96
C LYS A 5 7.06 13.47 -6.97
N GLN A 6 5.98 14.07 -7.44
CA GLN A 6 4.96 14.64 -6.57
C GLN A 6 4.35 13.54 -5.69
N ARG A 7 3.97 12.41 -6.27
CA ARG A 7 3.47 11.24 -5.55
C ARG A 7 4.46 10.76 -4.49
N THR A 8 5.74 10.60 -4.85
CA THR A 8 6.78 10.22 -3.88
C THR A 8 6.93 11.22 -2.73
N LEU A 9 6.86 12.52 -3.00
CA LEU A 9 6.92 13.54 -1.94
C LEU A 9 5.70 13.49 -1.03
N GLU A 10 4.51 13.27 -1.59
CA GLU A 10 3.28 13.09 -0.83
C GLU A 10 3.35 11.86 0.08
N TYR A 11 3.92 10.75 -0.37
CA TYR A 11 4.22 9.61 0.51
C TYR A 11 5.15 9.98 1.65
N MET A 12 6.23 10.72 1.37
CA MET A 12 7.16 11.12 2.43
C MET A 12 6.48 12.06 3.45
N GLU A 13 5.62 12.95 3.00
CA GLU A 13 4.99 13.99 3.82
C GLU A 13 3.72 13.52 4.55
N GLN A 14 2.81 12.84 3.86
CA GLN A 14 1.50 12.46 4.37
C GLN A 14 1.50 11.05 4.95
N GLU A 15 1.99 10.07 4.18
CA GLU A 15 2.01 8.68 4.64
C GLU A 15 3.05 8.54 5.76
N TRP A 16 4.34 8.63 5.41
CA TRP A 16 5.42 8.44 6.35
C TRP A 16 5.50 9.54 7.42
N GLY A 17 5.06 10.76 7.10
CA GLY A 17 5.06 11.87 8.06
C GLY A 17 4.04 11.72 9.19
N GLY A 18 2.89 11.09 8.91
CA GLY A 18 1.89 10.80 9.94
C GLY A 18 1.98 9.38 10.53
N TYR A 19 2.79 8.49 9.96
CA TYR A 19 2.80 7.06 10.29
C TYR A 19 3.05 6.77 11.78
N VAL A 20 4.09 7.38 12.37
CA VAL A 20 4.40 7.22 13.80
C VAL A 20 3.28 7.77 14.68
N GLU A 21 2.75 8.94 14.34
CA GLU A 21 1.68 9.57 15.12
C GLU A 21 0.41 8.73 15.08
N ARG A 22 -0.03 8.29 13.89
CA ARG A 22 -1.21 7.44 13.71
C ARG A 22 -1.09 6.15 14.52
N PHE A 23 0.05 5.46 14.44
CA PHE A 23 0.27 4.25 15.23
C PHE A 23 0.24 4.52 16.73
N MET A 24 0.79 5.64 17.19
CA MET A 24 0.82 6.01 18.61
C MET A 24 -0.55 6.40 19.18
N ARG A 25 -1.55 6.70 18.34
CA ARG A 25 -2.94 6.97 18.78
C ARG A 25 -3.66 5.72 19.28
N PHE A 26 -3.23 4.52 18.87
CA PHE A 26 -3.85 3.27 19.34
C PHE A 26 -3.60 3.01 20.83
N PRO A 27 -4.49 2.27 21.52
CA PRO A 27 -4.18 1.70 22.83
C PRO A 27 -2.93 0.82 22.79
N LYS A 28 -2.17 0.75 23.90
CA LYS A 28 -0.89 0.00 23.95
C LYS A 28 -1.04 -1.49 23.64
N GLU A 29 -2.17 -2.08 24.00
CA GLU A 29 -2.48 -3.48 23.68
C GLU A 29 -2.63 -3.71 22.18
N GLU A 30 -3.32 -2.79 21.48
CA GLU A 30 -3.48 -2.84 20.03
C GLU A 30 -2.15 -2.56 19.31
N GLN A 31 -1.36 -1.59 19.81
CA GLN A 31 0.01 -1.37 19.32
C GLN A 31 0.84 -2.65 19.40
N ALA A 32 0.84 -3.33 20.56
CA ALA A 32 1.62 -4.55 20.75
C ALA A 32 1.14 -5.69 19.83
N LYS A 33 -0.18 -5.86 19.67
CA LYS A 33 -0.76 -6.86 18.77
C LYS A 33 -0.30 -6.65 17.33
N ARG A 34 -0.42 -5.44 16.80
CA ARG A 34 -0.04 -5.15 15.40
C ARG A 34 1.45 -5.34 15.14
N ILE A 35 2.30 -4.95 16.08
CA ILE A 35 3.74 -5.21 15.97
C ILE A 35 4.04 -6.71 15.96
N GLN A 36 3.37 -7.49 16.81
CA GLN A 36 3.54 -8.94 16.81
C GLN A 36 3.17 -9.56 15.45
N GLU A 37 2.12 -9.07 14.80
CA GLU A 37 1.69 -9.53 13.46
C GLU A 37 2.74 -9.25 12.38
N THR A 38 3.55 -8.19 12.53
CA THR A 38 4.68 -7.91 11.62
C THR A 38 5.90 -8.80 11.85
N GLY A 39 5.95 -9.55 12.96
CA GLY A 39 7.10 -10.38 13.33
C GLY A 39 8.28 -9.64 13.98
N TYR A 40 8.19 -8.31 14.16
CA TYR A 40 9.20 -7.53 14.89
C TYR A 40 8.97 -7.56 16.41
N GLU A 41 10.03 -7.44 17.21
CA GLU A 41 9.93 -7.42 18.68
C GLU A 41 9.33 -6.10 19.20
N SER A 42 9.55 -5.00 18.48
CA SER A 42 9.07 -3.67 18.86
C SER A 42 8.83 -2.78 17.64
N PHE A 43 8.02 -1.72 17.82
CA PHE A 43 7.82 -0.73 16.76
C PHE A 43 9.12 -0.03 16.35
N ARG A 44 10.05 0.16 17.30
CA ARG A 44 11.38 0.69 17.01
C ARG A 44 12.15 -0.21 16.06
N ASP A 45 12.06 -1.54 16.22
CA ASP A 45 12.78 -2.49 15.36
C ASP A 45 12.20 -2.49 13.93
N LEU A 46 10.88 -2.38 13.79
CA LEU A 46 10.22 -2.19 12.50
C LEU A 46 10.69 -0.89 11.81
N LEU A 47 10.68 0.22 12.54
CA LEU A 47 11.15 1.51 12.01
C LEU A 47 12.65 1.49 11.70
N ALA A 48 13.46 0.75 12.46
CA ALA A 48 14.90 0.58 12.21
C ALA A 48 15.15 -0.14 10.89
N HIS A 49 14.36 -1.17 10.60
CA HIS A 49 14.35 -1.85 9.31
C HIS A 49 13.96 -0.89 8.18
N ILE A 50 12.84 -0.18 8.30
CA ILE A 50 12.38 0.82 7.30
C ILE A 50 13.47 1.86 7.04
N LEU A 51 14.06 2.41 8.10
CA LEU A 51 15.10 3.43 8.02
C LEU A 51 16.36 2.92 7.31
N ALA A 52 16.78 1.68 7.55
CA ALA A 52 17.94 1.11 6.87
C ALA A 52 17.72 0.98 5.35
N TRP A 53 16.51 0.59 4.93
CA TRP A 53 16.15 0.52 3.51
C TRP A 53 16.03 1.90 2.87
N TRP A 54 15.55 2.91 3.59
CA TRP A 54 15.59 4.30 3.13
C TRP A 54 17.02 4.81 2.92
N GLU A 55 17.91 4.55 3.88
CA GLU A 55 19.31 4.95 3.78
C GLU A 55 19.99 4.31 2.57
N GLU A 56 19.78 3.00 2.38
CA GLU A 56 20.33 2.25 1.25
C GLU A 56 19.76 2.73 -0.09
N GLY A 57 18.43 2.81 -0.20
CA GLY A 57 17.76 3.27 -1.41
C GLY A 57 18.17 4.69 -1.79
N MET A 58 18.22 5.61 -0.83
CA MET A 58 18.66 6.99 -1.08
C MET A 58 20.13 7.09 -1.46
N GLY A 59 20.99 6.20 -0.96
CA GLY A 59 22.38 6.10 -1.42
C GLY A 59 22.46 5.87 -2.93
N ILE A 60 21.65 4.94 -3.44
CA ILE A 60 21.57 4.59 -4.86
C ILE A 60 20.90 5.70 -5.68
N ILE A 61 19.75 6.21 -5.22
CA ILE A 61 19.01 7.28 -5.91
C ILE A 61 19.87 8.54 -6.06
N ARG A 62 20.57 8.97 -4.99
CA ARG A 62 21.50 10.11 -5.06
C ARG A 62 22.72 9.84 -5.96
N ALA A 63 23.12 8.57 -6.13
CA ALA A 63 24.19 8.25 -7.07
C ALA A 63 23.69 8.40 -8.51
N ILE A 64 22.49 7.89 -8.82
CA ILE A 64 21.84 8.03 -10.13
C ILE A 64 21.63 9.51 -10.46
N ALA A 65 21.08 10.30 -9.52
CA ALA A 65 20.82 11.72 -9.72
C ALA A 65 22.09 12.54 -10.02
N GLY A 66 23.24 12.12 -9.50
CA GLY A 66 24.53 12.78 -9.71
C GLY A 66 25.40 12.12 -10.79
N ASP A 67 24.87 11.17 -11.57
CA ASP A 67 25.62 10.34 -12.53
C ASP A 67 26.90 9.71 -11.93
N ARG A 68 26.80 9.27 -10.68
CA ARG A 68 27.88 8.61 -9.93
C ARG A 68 27.73 7.10 -10.00
N LYS A 69 28.87 6.41 -10.03
CA LYS A 69 28.90 4.95 -9.83
C LYS A 69 28.37 4.60 -8.43
N TYR A 70 27.57 3.54 -8.37
CA TYR A 70 27.12 2.91 -7.15
C TYR A 70 27.32 1.40 -7.26
N GLU A 71 27.51 0.75 -6.12
CA GLU A 71 27.68 -0.69 -6.05
C GLU A 71 26.32 -1.37 -6.14
N ARG A 72 26.22 -2.41 -6.97
CA ARG A 72 25.07 -3.33 -6.88
C ARG A 72 25.42 -4.38 -5.84
N ARG A 73 24.74 -4.32 -4.71
CA ARG A 73 24.88 -5.32 -3.66
C ARG A 73 23.85 -6.41 -3.86
N LYS A 74 24.28 -7.65 -3.65
CA LYS A 74 23.37 -8.76 -3.43
C LYS A 74 23.17 -8.84 -1.93
N TYR A 75 21.94 -8.64 -1.49
CA TYR A 75 21.61 -8.68 -0.07
C TYR A 75 21.31 -10.11 0.34
N ASP A 76 21.80 -10.46 1.51
CA ASP A 76 21.11 -11.39 2.40
C ASP A 76 20.18 -10.52 3.25
N PHE A 77 18.88 -10.56 2.94
CA PHE A 77 17.92 -9.64 3.56
C PHE A 77 17.80 -9.88 5.07
N ASP A 78 17.88 -11.14 5.52
CA ASP A 78 17.80 -11.47 6.93
C ASP A 78 18.98 -10.88 7.70
N ILE A 79 20.19 -11.01 7.15
CA ILE A 79 21.39 -10.42 7.76
C ILE A 79 21.30 -8.89 7.76
N PHE A 80 20.92 -8.28 6.63
CA PHE A 80 20.81 -6.82 6.53
C PHE A 80 19.79 -6.24 7.52
N ASN A 81 18.61 -6.86 7.61
CA ASN A 81 17.54 -6.43 8.51
C ASN A 81 17.94 -6.64 9.97
N ALA A 82 18.58 -7.77 10.31
CA ALA A 82 19.07 -8.03 11.67
C ALA A 82 20.16 -7.02 12.09
N GLU A 83 21.07 -6.66 11.20
CA GLU A 83 22.07 -5.62 11.44
C GLU A 83 21.44 -4.24 11.63
N ALA A 84 20.40 -3.91 10.87
CA ALA A 84 19.65 -2.66 11.02
C ALA A 84 19.02 -2.54 12.42
N VAL A 85 18.32 -3.60 12.86
CA VAL A 85 17.73 -3.66 14.21
C VAL A 85 18.81 -3.58 15.29
N ALA A 86 19.90 -4.36 15.15
CA ALA A 86 20.99 -4.37 16.11
C ALA A 86 21.67 -3.00 16.27
N ARG A 87 21.78 -2.22 15.18
CA ARG A 87 22.40 -0.89 15.16
C ARG A 87 21.74 0.10 16.12
N TYR A 88 20.41 0.02 16.26
CA TYR A 88 19.61 0.96 17.05
C TYR A 88 19.13 0.38 18.38
N ARG A 89 19.46 -0.89 18.69
CA ARG A 89 18.95 -1.60 19.87
C ARG A 89 19.24 -0.90 21.20
N SER A 90 20.39 -0.22 21.31
CA SER A 90 20.80 0.48 22.53
C SER A 90 20.30 1.93 22.63
N TRP A 91 19.61 2.43 21.60
CA TRP A 91 19.13 3.81 21.57
C TRP A 91 17.90 3.94 22.44
N ASP A 92 17.77 5.10 23.09
CA ASP A 92 16.52 5.49 23.73
C ASP A 92 15.41 5.67 22.67
N ASP A 93 14.16 5.38 23.05
CA ASP A 93 13.03 5.46 22.12
C ASP A 93 12.83 6.89 21.60
N ALA A 94 12.93 7.91 22.45
CA ALA A 94 12.74 9.28 22.01
C ALA A 94 13.89 9.75 21.10
N GLU A 95 15.12 9.34 21.42
CA GLU A 95 16.29 9.58 20.57
C GLU A 95 16.12 8.93 19.18
N PHE A 96 15.67 7.67 19.15
CA PHE A 96 15.44 6.95 17.90
C PHE A 96 14.31 7.58 17.08
N MET A 97 13.17 7.91 17.69
CA MET A 97 12.04 8.52 16.98
C MET A 97 12.43 9.88 16.38
N ALA A 98 13.21 10.68 17.11
CA ALA A 98 13.74 11.94 16.59
C ALA A 98 14.71 11.71 15.41
N HIS A 99 15.51 10.64 15.46
CA HIS A 99 16.38 10.26 14.35
C HIS A 99 15.60 9.79 13.13
N PHE A 100 14.59 8.95 13.32
CA PHE A 100 13.70 8.49 12.26
C PHE A 100 13.05 9.66 11.53
N GLU A 101 12.42 10.58 12.28
CA GLU A 101 11.76 11.76 11.71
C GLU A 101 12.74 12.69 10.99
N LYS A 102 13.93 12.91 11.58
CA LYS A 102 14.99 13.70 10.93
C LYS A 102 15.44 13.06 9.61
N THR A 103 15.55 11.74 9.56
CA THR A 103 15.91 11.01 8.34
C THR A 103 14.82 11.11 7.28
N ARG A 104 13.55 10.96 7.66
CA ARG A 104 12.39 11.16 6.78
C ARG A 104 12.38 12.58 6.18
N GLN A 105 12.50 13.62 7.01
CA GLN A 105 12.55 15.02 6.57
C GLN A 105 13.72 15.28 5.61
N LYS A 106 14.91 14.75 5.94
CA LYS A 106 16.07 14.86 5.07
C LYS A 106 15.83 14.19 3.71
N MET A 107 15.22 13.01 3.71
CA MET A 107 14.91 12.28 2.49
C MET A 107 13.91 13.05 1.62
N ALA A 108 12.83 13.58 2.21
CA ALA A 108 11.88 14.44 1.51
C ALA A 108 12.56 15.67 0.89
N ALA A 109 13.41 16.37 1.64
CA ALA A 109 14.15 17.54 1.15
C ALA A 109 15.11 17.18 -0.01
N ASP A 110 15.84 16.07 0.11
CA ASP A 110 16.75 15.63 -0.94
C ASP A 110 15.98 15.23 -2.22
N LEU A 111 14.91 14.45 -2.10
CA LEU A 111 14.02 14.09 -3.23
C LEU A 111 13.39 15.33 -3.87
N GLY A 112 12.96 16.30 -3.05
CA GLY A 112 12.41 17.57 -3.50
C GLY A 112 13.40 18.39 -4.33
N SER A 113 14.69 18.30 -4.01
CA SER A 113 15.77 18.97 -4.74
C SER A 113 16.16 18.30 -6.07
N MET A 114 15.78 17.03 -6.29
CA MET A 114 16.14 16.29 -7.50
C MET A 114 15.31 16.73 -8.72
N GLN A 115 15.89 16.62 -9.91
CA GLN A 115 15.18 16.88 -11.16
C GLN A 115 14.19 15.75 -11.47
N GLU A 116 13.13 16.06 -12.23
CA GLU A 116 12.11 15.06 -12.59
C GLU A 116 12.68 13.85 -13.36
N ALA A 117 13.72 14.07 -14.17
CA ALA A 117 14.39 12.99 -14.90
C ALA A 117 14.93 11.88 -13.99
N VAL A 118 15.15 12.15 -12.70
CA VAL A 118 15.53 11.10 -11.73
C VAL A 118 14.37 10.16 -11.47
N PHE A 119 13.15 10.66 -11.33
CA PHE A 119 11.95 9.87 -11.04
C PHE A 119 11.49 9.05 -12.25
N GLU A 120 11.82 9.52 -13.46
CA GLU A 120 11.63 8.78 -14.71
C GLU A 120 12.72 7.74 -14.98
N ASN A 121 13.84 7.78 -14.25
CA ASN A 121 14.88 6.76 -14.39
C ASN A 121 14.35 5.43 -13.83
N ARG A 122 14.20 4.42 -14.70
CA ARG A 122 13.70 3.07 -14.35
C ARG A 122 14.26 2.53 -13.04
N ARG A 123 15.54 2.75 -12.77
CA ARG A 123 16.20 2.20 -11.57
C ARG A 123 15.94 3.00 -10.32
N ALA A 124 16.00 4.33 -10.41
CA ALA A 124 15.61 5.17 -9.28
C ALA A 124 14.13 4.92 -8.95
N ARG A 125 13.26 4.85 -9.97
CA ARG A 125 11.84 4.50 -9.81
C ARG A 125 11.63 3.15 -9.14
N ALA A 126 12.38 2.11 -9.53
CA ALA A 126 12.29 0.80 -8.86
C ALA A 126 12.68 0.87 -7.37
N TRP A 127 13.71 1.64 -7.02
CA TRP A 127 14.09 1.86 -5.62
C TRP A 127 13.05 2.67 -4.85
N LEU A 128 12.54 3.76 -5.43
CA LEU A 128 11.47 4.56 -4.84
C LEU A 128 10.22 3.71 -4.58
N GLN A 129 9.81 2.90 -5.57
CA GLN A 129 8.69 1.98 -5.42
C GLN A 129 8.93 1.00 -4.28
N ALA A 130 10.11 0.39 -4.21
CA ALA A 130 10.42 -0.61 -3.18
C ALA A 130 10.45 0.02 -1.77
N VAL A 131 11.27 1.06 -1.56
CA VAL A 131 11.58 1.53 -0.19
C VAL A 131 10.61 2.58 0.34
N ILE A 132 9.80 3.21 -0.53
CA ILE A 132 8.83 4.24 -0.12
C ILE A 132 7.40 3.72 -0.26
N HIS A 133 7.00 3.34 -1.48
CA HIS A 133 5.59 3.06 -1.75
C HIS A 133 5.18 1.65 -1.27
N HIS A 134 5.92 0.62 -1.67
CA HIS A 134 5.63 -0.76 -1.28
C HIS A 134 5.89 -0.99 0.20
N HIS A 135 7.01 -0.49 0.73
CA HIS A 135 7.31 -0.59 2.16
C HIS A 135 6.22 0.00 3.07
N ALA A 136 5.49 1.04 2.63
CA ALA A 136 4.38 1.59 3.41
C ALA A 136 3.22 0.60 3.55
N ARG A 137 3.03 -0.29 2.56
CA ARG A 137 1.99 -1.31 2.49
C ARG A 137 2.45 -2.62 3.12
N GLU A 138 3.68 -3.03 2.85
CA GLU A 138 4.30 -4.23 3.45
C GLU A 138 4.43 -4.11 4.98
N HIS A 139 4.68 -2.90 5.48
CA HIS A 139 4.79 -2.62 6.91
C HIS A 139 3.61 -1.83 7.44
N LEU A 140 2.40 -2.13 6.97
CA LEU A 140 1.21 -1.40 7.32
C LEU A 140 0.68 -1.76 8.72
N VAL A 141 1.15 -1.05 9.76
CA VAL A 141 0.62 -1.19 11.13
C VAL A 141 -0.50 -0.19 11.44
N THR A 142 -0.75 0.75 10.55
CA THR A 142 -1.81 1.75 10.65
C THR A 142 -2.16 2.27 9.26
N LEU A 143 -3.44 2.27 8.93
CA LEU A 143 -3.90 2.79 7.64
C LEU A 143 -4.04 4.32 7.68
N SER A 144 -3.86 4.94 6.52
CA SER A 144 -4.16 6.37 6.33
C SER A 144 -5.14 6.54 5.18
N GLN A 145 -5.93 7.61 5.26
CA GLN A 145 -6.79 8.05 4.16
C GLN A 145 -5.97 8.28 2.87
N PHE A 146 -4.79 8.88 2.99
CA PHE A 146 -3.89 9.15 1.88
C PHE A 146 -3.52 7.86 1.13
N LEU A 147 -3.11 6.81 1.84
CA LEU A 147 -2.65 5.56 1.22
C LEU A 147 -3.77 4.87 0.43
N VAL A 148 -4.99 4.84 0.99
CA VAL A 148 -6.16 4.25 0.34
C VAL A 148 -6.50 5.01 -0.94
N ILE A 149 -6.57 6.35 -0.86
CA ILE A 149 -6.86 7.20 -2.02
C ILE A 149 -5.76 7.07 -3.07
N ASP A 150 -4.48 7.11 -2.68
CA ASP A 150 -3.36 6.99 -3.61
C ASP A 150 -3.40 5.68 -4.39
N LEU A 151 -3.66 4.55 -3.72
CA LEU A 151 -3.83 3.24 -4.36
C LEU A 151 -4.99 3.25 -5.36
N LEU A 152 -6.15 3.78 -4.97
CA LEU A 152 -7.32 3.86 -5.85
C LEU A 152 -7.04 4.76 -7.05
N GLU A 153 -6.37 5.90 -6.87
CA GLU A 153 -6.10 6.89 -7.91
C GLU A 153 -4.96 6.51 -8.88
N ASN A 154 -4.02 5.67 -8.43
CA ASN A 154 -2.84 5.36 -9.22
C ASN A 154 -2.77 3.88 -9.61
N GLU A 155 -2.71 2.97 -8.64
CA GLU A 155 -2.45 1.56 -8.91
C GLU A 155 -3.68 0.84 -9.45
N TRP A 156 -4.84 1.02 -8.80
CA TRP A 156 -6.10 0.47 -9.28
C TRP A 156 -6.57 1.16 -10.57
N ALA A 157 -6.27 2.45 -10.73
CA ALA A 157 -6.63 3.20 -11.93
C ALA A 157 -6.00 2.65 -13.23
N THR A 158 -4.80 2.06 -13.15
CA THR A 158 -4.11 1.48 -14.32
C THR A 158 -4.21 -0.04 -14.40
N TYR A 159 -4.84 -0.70 -13.43
CA TYR A 159 -4.84 -2.15 -13.28
C TYR A 159 -5.25 -2.92 -14.55
N ILE A 160 -6.37 -2.53 -15.17
CA ILE A 160 -6.86 -3.15 -16.42
C ILE A 160 -5.90 -2.86 -17.58
N GLU A 161 -5.34 -1.65 -17.67
CA GLU A 161 -4.39 -1.30 -18.71
C GLU A 161 -3.09 -2.10 -18.58
N ASP A 162 -2.58 -2.23 -17.35
CA ASP A 162 -1.37 -2.98 -17.05
C ASP A 162 -1.53 -4.47 -17.35
N PHE A 163 -2.67 -5.06 -16.99
CA PHE A 163 -2.99 -6.43 -17.41
C PHE A 163 -3.00 -6.56 -18.94
N ASN A 164 -3.59 -5.60 -19.65
CA ASN A 164 -3.68 -5.64 -21.11
C ASN A 164 -2.32 -5.46 -21.83
N ARG A 165 -1.33 -4.85 -21.16
CA ARG A 165 0.06 -4.73 -21.66
C ARG A 165 0.83 -6.04 -21.59
N LEU A 166 0.38 -7.02 -20.80
CA LEU A 166 0.98 -8.34 -20.76
C LEU A 166 0.77 -9.08 -22.09
N ASP A 167 1.70 -9.97 -22.42
CA ASP A 167 1.48 -10.94 -23.49
C ASP A 167 0.49 -12.04 -23.05
N GLU A 168 -0.06 -12.79 -24.02
CA GLU A 168 -1.08 -13.81 -23.76
C GLU A 168 -0.60 -15.00 -22.91
N GLU A 169 0.72 -15.25 -22.85
CA GLU A 169 1.28 -16.28 -21.97
C GLU A 169 1.24 -15.78 -20.53
N LYS A 170 1.78 -14.59 -20.27
CA LYS A 170 1.76 -13.94 -18.95
C LYS A 170 0.34 -13.69 -18.43
N LYS A 171 -0.61 -13.31 -19.29
CA LYS A 171 -2.03 -13.17 -18.88
C LYS A 171 -2.61 -14.47 -18.34
N ARG A 172 -2.38 -15.59 -19.04
CA ARG A 172 -2.86 -16.91 -18.61
C ARG A 172 -2.14 -17.40 -17.35
N GLU A 173 -0.83 -17.20 -17.26
CA GLU A 173 -0.06 -17.56 -16.06
C GLU A 173 -0.55 -16.78 -14.84
N PHE A 174 -0.74 -15.46 -15.00
CA PHE A 174 -1.30 -14.60 -13.96
C PHE A 174 -2.67 -15.09 -13.51
N LEU A 175 -3.65 -15.17 -14.42
CA LEU A 175 -5.03 -15.56 -14.08
C LEU A 175 -5.11 -16.96 -13.44
N SER A 176 -4.36 -17.92 -13.98
CA SER A 176 -4.24 -19.27 -13.40
C SER A 176 -3.64 -19.25 -11.99
N GLY A 177 -2.60 -18.42 -11.77
CA GLY A 177 -2.00 -18.22 -10.45
C GLY A 177 -2.95 -17.56 -9.45
N GLN A 178 -3.86 -16.71 -9.94
CA GLN A 178 -4.92 -16.08 -9.13
C GLN A 178 -6.14 -16.99 -8.92
N GLY A 179 -6.25 -18.12 -9.63
CA GLY A 179 -7.39 -19.03 -9.53
C GLY A 179 -8.64 -18.57 -10.28
N PHE A 180 -8.51 -17.69 -11.27
CA PHE A 180 -9.61 -17.19 -12.10
C PHE A 180 -9.46 -17.61 -13.57
N ASP A 181 -10.58 -17.88 -14.23
CA ASP A 181 -10.58 -18.26 -15.65
C ASP A 181 -10.37 -17.06 -16.58
N SER A 182 -10.72 -15.85 -16.13
CA SER A 182 -10.69 -14.63 -16.93
C SER A 182 -10.43 -13.38 -16.07
N LEU A 183 -10.01 -12.27 -16.72
CA LEU A 183 -9.96 -10.96 -16.06
C LEU A 183 -11.36 -10.53 -15.61
N HIS A 184 -12.40 -10.91 -16.35
CA HIS A 184 -13.79 -10.62 -16.00
C HIS A 184 -14.14 -11.18 -14.61
N ASP A 185 -13.81 -12.44 -14.35
CA ASP A 185 -14.11 -13.08 -13.06
C ASP A 185 -13.30 -12.45 -11.91
N LEU A 186 -12.04 -12.10 -12.16
CA LEU A 186 -11.19 -11.40 -11.19
C LEU A 186 -11.74 -10.00 -10.86
N LEU A 187 -12.17 -9.23 -11.86
CA LEU A 187 -12.77 -7.91 -11.62
C LEU A 187 -14.13 -8.02 -10.94
N ALA A 188 -14.95 -9.02 -11.28
CA ALA A 188 -16.20 -9.29 -10.58
C ALA A 188 -15.97 -9.53 -9.08
N HIS A 189 -14.92 -10.27 -8.74
CA HIS A 189 -14.45 -10.47 -7.36
C HIS A 189 -14.02 -9.16 -6.70
N ILE A 190 -13.11 -8.39 -7.31
CA ILE A 190 -12.61 -7.11 -6.76
C ILE A 190 -13.75 -6.12 -6.52
N ILE A 191 -14.60 -5.92 -7.53
CA ILE A 191 -15.76 -5.01 -7.44
C ILE A 191 -16.68 -5.42 -6.30
N GLY A 192 -16.97 -6.71 -6.17
CA GLY A 192 -17.90 -7.20 -5.17
C GLY A 192 -17.43 -6.97 -3.73
N TRP A 193 -16.13 -7.11 -3.47
CA TRP A 193 -15.55 -6.75 -2.18
C TRP A 193 -15.58 -5.25 -1.93
N TRP A 194 -15.23 -4.40 -2.90
CA TRP A 194 -15.39 -2.95 -2.76
C TRP A 194 -16.83 -2.51 -2.48
N GLU A 195 -17.81 -3.08 -3.17
CA GLU A 195 -19.22 -2.81 -2.92
C GLU A 195 -19.65 -3.21 -1.51
N GLU A 196 -19.19 -4.37 -1.02
CA GLU A 196 -19.50 -4.85 0.33
C GLU A 196 -18.81 -3.99 1.41
N GLY A 197 -17.52 -3.66 1.22
CA GLY A 197 -16.79 -2.75 2.09
C GLY A 197 -17.43 -1.37 2.16
N ALA A 198 -17.80 -0.78 1.01
CA ALA A 198 -18.52 0.49 0.96
C ALA A 198 -19.85 0.44 1.73
N ARG A 199 -20.61 -0.65 1.58
CA ARG A 199 -21.87 -0.87 2.31
C ARG A 199 -21.64 -0.95 3.82
N VAL A 200 -20.62 -1.69 4.26
CA VAL A 200 -20.32 -1.84 5.69
C VAL A 200 -19.86 -0.52 6.29
N ILE A 201 -18.91 0.16 5.64
CA ILE A 201 -18.38 1.45 6.11
C ILE A 201 -19.51 2.48 6.22
N SER A 202 -20.33 2.63 5.18
CA SER A 202 -21.48 3.55 5.21
C SER A 202 -22.46 3.21 6.33
N GLY A 203 -22.74 1.91 6.53
CA GLY A 203 -23.60 1.45 7.61
C GLY A 203 -23.09 1.80 9.00
N ILE A 204 -21.77 1.64 9.24
CA ILE A 204 -21.12 2.02 10.51
C ILE A 204 -21.20 3.53 10.72
N MET A 205 -20.98 4.33 9.67
CA MET A 205 -21.04 5.79 9.73
C MET A 205 -22.45 6.31 10.02
N ASP A 206 -23.47 5.68 9.44
CA ASP A 206 -24.88 6.03 9.65
C ASP A 206 -25.38 5.60 11.04
N SER A 207 -24.86 4.48 11.55
CA SER A 207 -25.32 3.87 12.80
C SER A 207 -24.20 3.13 13.53
N PRO A 208 -23.82 3.55 14.74
CA PRO A 208 -22.88 2.80 15.58
C PRO A 208 -23.36 1.41 15.99
N ALA A 209 -24.66 1.12 15.82
CA ALA A 209 -25.25 -0.19 16.09
C ALA A 209 -25.34 -1.07 14.83
N PHE A 210 -24.81 -0.60 13.69
CA PHE A 210 -24.76 -1.39 12.46
C PHE A 210 -23.95 -2.66 12.69
N THR A 211 -24.46 -3.75 12.15
CA THR A 211 -23.82 -5.06 12.16
C THR A 211 -23.89 -5.65 10.76
N TRP A 212 -22.85 -6.38 10.36
CA TRP A 212 -22.83 -7.15 9.13
C TRP A 212 -22.58 -8.62 9.46
N GLU A 213 -22.99 -9.49 8.53
CA GLU A 213 -22.79 -10.93 8.67
C GLU A 213 -21.41 -11.29 8.11
N THR A 214 -20.67 -12.10 8.85
CA THR A 214 -19.48 -12.76 8.30
C THR A 214 -19.94 -13.75 7.24
N ARG A 215 -19.36 -13.65 6.04
CA ARG A 215 -19.64 -14.54 4.93
C ARG A 215 -18.56 -15.61 4.82
N ASP A 216 -18.94 -16.75 4.26
CA ASP A 216 -17.98 -17.69 3.71
C ASP A 216 -17.37 -17.06 2.45
N THR A 217 -16.07 -16.78 2.49
CA THR A 217 -15.33 -16.07 1.43
C THR A 217 -15.45 -16.79 0.09
N ASP A 218 -15.35 -18.11 0.06
CA ASP A 218 -15.39 -18.90 -1.18
C ASP A 218 -16.79 -18.88 -1.80
N LEU A 219 -17.82 -19.04 -0.96
CA LEU A 219 -19.20 -18.94 -1.41
C LEU A 219 -19.53 -17.53 -1.92
N PHE A 220 -19.08 -16.50 -1.22
CA PHE A 220 -19.31 -15.13 -1.65
C PHE A 220 -18.60 -14.82 -2.97
N ASN A 221 -17.34 -15.24 -3.14
CA ASN A 221 -16.61 -15.10 -4.40
C ASN A 221 -17.35 -15.77 -5.58
N ALA A 222 -17.87 -16.98 -5.37
CA ALA A 222 -18.67 -17.66 -6.38
C ALA A 222 -19.98 -16.92 -6.71
N GLU A 223 -20.62 -16.30 -5.71
CA GLU A 223 -21.80 -15.45 -5.91
C GLU A 223 -21.48 -14.20 -6.73
N LEU A 224 -20.33 -13.56 -6.50
CA LEU A 224 -19.89 -12.37 -7.22
C LEU A 224 -19.63 -12.66 -8.70
N ILE A 225 -18.91 -13.74 -9.00
CA ILE A 225 -18.69 -14.18 -10.39
C ILE A 225 -20.04 -14.43 -11.07
N LYS A 226 -20.95 -15.14 -10.39
CA LYS A 226 -22.28 -15.40 -10.93
C LYS A 226 -23.11 -14.13 -11.14
N LYS A 227 -23.04 -13.16 -10.21
CA LYS A 227 -23.75 -11.86 -10.27
C LYS A 227 -23.41 -11.11 -11.55
N TYR A 228 -22.15 -11.14 -11.98
CA TYR A 228 -21.67 -10.41 -13.15
C TYR A 228 -21.57 -11.24 -14.43
N SER A 229 -21.74 -12.57 -14.37
CA SER A 229 -21.55 -13.49 -15.50
C SER A 229 -22.32 -13.20 -16.79
N THR A 230 -23.41 -12.42 -16.75
CA THR A 230 -24.17 -12.04 -17.96
C THR A 230 -23.77 -10.68 -18.52
N TRP A 231 -22.84 -9.98 -17.89
CA TRP A 231 -22.36 -8.67 -18.32
C TRP A 231 -21.33 -8.83 -19.44
N THR A 232 -21.18 -7.80 -20.25
CA THR A 232 -20.04 -7.71 -21.17
C THR A 232 -18.81 -7.23 -20.41
N ASP A 233 -17.61 -7.48 -20.95
CA ASP A 233 -16.37 -6.92 -20.39
C ASP A 233 -16.41 -5.39 -20.36
N GLU A 234 -16.98 -4.75 -21.38
CA GLU A 234 -17.13 -3.29 -21.43
C GLU A 234 -18.01 -2.77 -20.29
N ASP A 235 -19.16 -3.39 -20.05
CA ASP A 235 -20.04 -3.01 -18.95
C ASP A 235 -19.37 -3.22 -17.58
N LEU A 236 -18.65 -4.33 -17.41
CA LEU A 236 -17.94 -4.63 -16.17
C LEU A 236 -16.79 -3.66 -15.94
N PHE A 237 -16.01 -3.30 -16.96
CA PHE A 237 -14.89 -2.36 -16.83
C PHE A 237 -15.40 -0.95 -16.52
N ASN A 238 -16.52 -0.53 -17.12
CA ASN A 238 -17.16 0.74 -16.76
C ASN A 238 -17.64 0.72 -15.30
N HIS A 239 -18.17 -0.41 -14.82
CA HIS A 239 -18.60 -0.54 -13.43
C HIS A 239 -17.44 -0.60 -12.45
N TYR A 240 -16.34 -1.28 -12.79
CA TYR A 240 -15.08 -1.24 -12.05
C TYR A 240 -14.65 0.21 -11.80
N GLU A 241 -14.62 1.03 -12.86
CA GLU A 241 -14.23 2.43 -12.75
C GLU A 241 -15.22 3.24 -11.90
N ASN A 242 -16.52 3.02 -12.06
CA ASN A 242 -17.54 3.69 -11.25
C ASN A 242 -17.39 3.36 -9.76
N VAL A 243 -17.17 2.09 -9.41
CA VAL A 243 -16.98 1.67 -8.01
C VAL A 243 -15.66 2.18 -7.46
N ARG A 244 -14.57 2.17 -8.25
CA ARG A 244 -13.29 2.78 -7.85
C ARG A 244 -13.44 4.26 -7.50
N LEU A 245 -14.14 5.02 -8.34
CA LEU A 245 -14.41 6.45 -8.09
C LEU A 245 -15.33 6.66 -6.88
N ALA A 246 -16.34 5.82 -6.69
CA ALA A 246 -17.21 5.86 -5.52
C ALA A 246 -16.44 5.54 -4.22
N MET A 247 -15.48 4.62 -4.26
CA MET A 247 -14.59 4.33 -3.13
C MET A 247 -13.69 5.54 -2.81
N ILE A 248 -13.17 6.24 -3.81
CA ILE A 248 -12.40 7.48 -3.59
C ILE A 248 -13.26 8.53 -2.89
N GLU A 249 -14.48 8.75 -3.39
CA GLU A 249 -15.43 9.71 -2.80
C GLU A 249 -15.78 9.33 -1.36
N LEU A 250 -16.17 8.08 -1.11
CA LEU A 250 -16.46 7.57 0.23
C LEU A 250 -15.29 7.81 1.18
N VAL A 251 -14.08 7.41 0.79
CA VAL A 251 -12.89 7.52 1.64
C VAL A 251 -12.50 8.98 1.88
N ALA A 252 -12.62 9.85 0.87
CA ALA A 252 -12.33 11.28 0.99
C ALA A 252 -13.29 12.00 1.95
N GLU A 253 -14.53 11.52 2.06
CA GLU A 253 -15.56 12.07 2.95
C GLU A 253 -15.51 11.51 4.39
N LEU A 254 -14.75 10.43 4.63
CA LEU A 254 -14.57 9.90 5.98
C LEU A 254 -13.88 10.93 6.89
N PRO A 255 -14.36 11.12 8.14
CA PRO A 255 -13.64 11.92 9.11
C PRO A 255 -12.32 11.25 9.50
N GLU A 256 -11.32 12.02 9.92
CA GLU A 256 -9.98 11.51 10.22
C GLU A 256 -9.99 10.40 11.30
N ASP A 257 -10.92 10.49 12.26
CA ASP A 257 -11.08 9.50 13.33
C ASP A 257 -11.81 8.22 12.90
N ALA A 258 -12.39 8.17 11.69
CA ALA A 258 -12.99 6.93 11.16
C ALA A 258 -11.95 5.80 11.04
N PHE A 259 -10.69 6.14 10.76
CA PHE A 259 -9.58 5.17 10.70
C PHE A 259 -9.16 4.63 12.08
N LEU A 260 -9.70 5.16 13.18
CA LEU A 260 -9.57 4.56 14.51
C LEU A 260 -10.63 3.48 14.77
N ASN A 261 -11.68 3.42 13.95
CA ASN A 261 -12.63 2.32 13.97
C ASN A 261 -11.98 1.11 13.26
N LYS A 262 -11.67 0.06 14.03
CA LYS A 262 -11.01 -1.15 13.53
C LYS A 262 -11.72 -1.82 12.36
N ASP A 263 -13.03 -1.69 12.26
CA ASP A 263 -13.82 -2.35 11.24
C ASP A 263 -13.76 -1.55 9.93
N ILE A 264 -13.87 -0.21 10.00
CA ILE A 264 -13.63 0.67 8.84
C ILE A 264 -12.18 0.52 8.34
N GLU A 265 -11.21 0.59 9.26
CA GLU A 265 -9.79 0.42 8.92
C GLU A 265 -9.52 -0.96 8.31
N GLY A 266 -10.08 -2.02 8.91
CA GLY A 266 -9.93 -3.40 8.42
C GLY A 266 -10.48 -3.57 7.01
N TRP A 267 -11.71 -3.13 6.75
CA TRP A 267 -12.31 -3.21 5.41
C TRP A 267 -11.49 -2.47 4.35
N LEU A 268 -11.01 -1.25 4.64
CA LEU A 268 -10.20 -0.50 3.67
C LEU A 268 -8.80 -1.09 3.48
N ARG A 269 -8.19 -1.61 4.55
CA ARG A 269 -6.90 -2.29 4.46
C ARG A 269 -7.03 -3.55 3.62
N ASP A 270 -7.96 -4.43 4.00
CA ASP A 270 -8.11 -5.74 3.41
C ASP A 270 -8.54 -5.61 1.95
N ASP A 271 -9.57 -4.83 1.62
CA ASP A 271 -10.18 -4.81 0.28
C ASP A 271 -9.52 -3.85 -0.73
N VAL A 272 -8.76 -2.85 -0.27
CA VAL A 272 -8.09 -1.89 -1.17
C VAL A 272 -6.58 -2.09 -1.19
N VAL A 273 -5.95 -2.28 -0.02
CA VAL A 273 -4.49 -2.33 0.10
C VAL A 273 -3.97 -3.74 -0.09
N GLU A 274 -4.39 -4.66 0.78
CA GLU A 274 -3.94 -6.06 0.76
C GLU A 274 -4.45 -6.75 -0.50
N HIS A 275 -5.72 -6.53 -0.88
CA HIS A 275 -6.30 -7.10 -2.10
C HIS A 275 -5.51 -6.73 -3.37
N TYR A 276 -4.92 -5.53 -3.44
CA TYR A 276 -4.03 -5.18 -4.55
C TYR A 276 -2.73 -6.00 -4.51
N ASP A 277 -2.15 -6.19 -3.32
CA ASP A 277 -0.91 -6.95 -3.12
C ASP A 277 -1.11 -8.47 -3.26
N GLU A 278 -2.33 -8.97 -3.12
CA GLU A 278 -2.72 -10.35 -3.42
C GLU A 278 -2.90 -10.57 -4.93
N HIS A 279 -3.33 -9.55 -5.66
CA HIS A 279 -3.54 -9.60 -7.12
C HIS A 279 -2.59 -8.69 -7.92
N PRO A 280 -1.28 -8.66 -7.67
CA PRO A 280 -0.39 -7.71 -8.33
C PRO A 280 -0.20 -8.09 -9.79
N ILE A 281 -0.49 -7.15 -10.72
CA ILE A 281 -0.12 -7.35 -12.12
C ILE A 281 1.41 -7.45 -12.22
N PRO A 282 1.97 -8.54 -12.78
CA PRO A 282 3.41 -8.69 -12.88
C PRO A 282 4.01 -7.59 -13.77
N ALA A 283 5.20 -7.13 -13.44
CA ALA A 283 5.90 -6.16 -14.27
C ALA A 283 6.14 -6.73 -15.69
N GLY A 284 5.76 -5.93 -16.71
CA GLY A 284 5.94 -6.24 -18.14
C GLY A 284 7.38 -6.48 -18.56
#